data_AF-A0A517LQN6-F1
#
_entry.id   AF-A0A517LQN6-F1
#
_cell.length_a   1.000
_cell.length_b   1.000
_cell.length_c   1.000
_cell.angle_alpha   90.00
_cell.angle_beta   90.00
_cell.angle_gamma   90.00
#
_symmetry.space_group_name_H-M   'P 1'
#
loop_
_entity.id
_entity.type
_entity.pdbx_description
1 polymer ?
#
loop_
_entity_poly.entity_id
_entity_poly.type
_entity_poly.pdbx_seq_one_letter_code
_entity_poly.pdbx_strand_id
1 'polypeptide(L)'
;MHITTYLAALLTFIPAAVYAQDDRTCSQYMISFQVPCDVKAKRCEAGAKNLTDQAKADFADAKTKFERWARIPQIGGSCAGYCDPPHTAKPKYPKHQHLVGTTWFMDCFAARLQTNPKTVMEPASENLFIPFIARKCDVWCTIEADRNCEFRYGHC
;
A
#
# COMPACT_ATOMS: atom_id res chain seq x y z
N MET A 1 -39.50 -56.21 -2.96
CA MET A 1 -39.15 -54.91 -3.57
C MET A 1 -37.89 -54.42 -2.89
N HIS A 2 -36.73 -54.52 -3.54
CA HIS A 2 -35.47 -53.97 -3.03
C HIS A 2 -35.23 -52.65 -3.75
N ILE A 3 -35.23 -51.56 -2.99
CA ILE A 3 -34.90 -50.22 -3.49
C ILE A 3 -33.43 -50.02 -3.19
N THR A 4 -32.59 -50.16 -4.22
CA THR A 4 -31.18 -49.79 -4.21
C THR A 4 -31.08 -48.26 -4.31
N THR A 5 -30.70 -47.62 -3.21
CA THR A 5 -30.37 -46.19 -3.17
C THR A 5 -28.98 -45.98 -3.76
N TYR A 6 -28.93 -45.38 -4.95
CA TYR A 6 -27.67 -44.90 -5.55
C TYR A 6 -27.24 -43.62 -4.84
N LEU A 7 -26.19 -43.72 -4.03
CA LEU A 7 -25.52 -42.58 -3.43
C LEU A 7 -24.66 -41.91 -4.52
N ALA A 8 -25.18 -40.86 -5.15
CA ALA A 8 -24.41 -40.02 -6.05
C ALA A 8 -23.46 -39.15 -5.20
N ALA A 9 -22.19 -39.53 -5.14
CA ALA A 9 -21.12 -38.69 -4.59
C ALA A 9 -20.84 -37.53 -5.55
N LEU A 10 -21.50 -36.39 -5.31
CA LEU A 10 -21.16 -35.11 -5.94
C LEU A 10 -19.79 -34.65 -5.42
N LEU A 11 -18.73 -35.01 -6.14
CA LEU A 11 -17.42 -34.38 -6.04
C LEU A 11 -17.55 -32.94 -6.54
N THR A 12 -17.92 -32.03 -5.64
CA THR A 12 -17.75 -30.60 -5.88
C THR A 12 -16.25 -30.32 -5.85
N PHE A 13 -15.67 -30.09 -7.03
CA PHE A 13 -14.39 -29.42 -7.17
C PHE A 13 -14.55 -28.01 -6.59
N ILE A 14 -14.33 -27.86 -5.28
CA ILE A 14 -14.02 -26.57 -4.70
C ILE A 14 -12.67 -26.20 -5.33
N PRO A 15 -12.58 -25.17 -6.18
CA PRO A 15 -11.27 -24.66 -6.54
C PRO A 15 -10.61 -24.30 -5.21
N ALA A 16 -9.54 -25.01 -4.87
CA ALA A 16 -8.69 -24.65 -3.77
C ALA A 16 -8.23 -23.23 -4.08
N ALA A 17 -8.92 -22.24 -3.51
CA ALA A 17 -8.30 -20.97 -3.23
C ALA A 17 -7.17 -21.33 -2.28
N VAL A 18 -5.99 -21.57 -2.85
CA VAL A 18 -4.74 -21.66 -2.12
C VAL A 18 -4.55 -20.26 -1.56
N TYR A 19 -5.26 -19.97 -0.47
CA TYR A 19 -4.89 -18.93 0.45
C TYR A 19 -3.55 -19.40 0.99
N ALA A 20 -2.48 -18.87 0.42
CA ALA A 20 -1.15 -19.04 0.96
C ALA A 20 -1.17 -18.42 2.36
N GLN A 21 -1.50 -19.23 3.36
CA GLN A 21 -1.39 -18.90 4.76
C GLN A 21 0.05 -19.22 5.16
N ASP A 22 0.98 -18.52 4.53
CA ASP A 22 2.41 -18.72 4.72
C ASP A 22 3.02 -17.33 4.84
N ASP A 23 3.95 -17.20 5.78
CA ASP A 23 4.90 -16.12 6.05
C ASP A 23 5.80 -15.76 4.84
N ARG A 24 5.40 -16.22 3.64
CA ARG A 24 5.97 -16.00 2.31
C ARG A 24 4.95 -15.42 1.33
N THR A 25 3.84 -14.88 1.82
CA THR A 25 2.92 -14.11 0.98
C THR A 25 3.38 -12.68 0.81
N CYS A 26 3.35 -12.20 -0.43
CA CYS A 26 3.59 -10.82 -0.76
C CYS A 26 2.30 -10.21 -1.29
N SER A 27 2.17 -8.91 -1.12
CA SER A 27 1.07 -8.14 -1.71
C SER A 27 1.60 -6.84 -2.29
N GLN A 28 0.82 -6.24 -3.19
CA GLN A 28 1.05 -4.84 -3.53
C GLN A 28 0.80 -3.99 -2.29
N TYR A 29 1.67 -3.04 -2.03
CA TYR A 29 1.62 -2.17 -0.86
C TYR A 29 1.58 -0.72 -1.31
N MET A 30 0.78 0.08 -0.63
CA MET A 30 0.72 1.53 -0.78
C MET A 30 0.75 2.19 0.59
N ILE A 31 1.59 3.20 0.73
CA ILE A 31 1.57 4.15 1.85
C ILE A 31 1.49 5.55 1.29
N SER A 32 0.64 6.36 1.88
CA SER A 32 0.53 7.78 1.53
C SER A 32 1.06 8.63 2.66
N PHE A 33 1.83 9.65 2.31
CA PHE A 33 2.27 10.71 3.20
C PHE A 33 1.53 11.98 2.85
N GLN A 34 1.20 12.79 3.86
CA GLN A 34 0.39 13.98 3.68
C GLN A 34 0.88 15.12 4.55
N VAL A 35 0.85 16.35 4.03
CA VAL A 35 0.96 17.53 4.90
C VAL A 35 -0.27 17.60 5.82
N PRO A 36 -0.10 17.70 7.16
CA PRO A 36 -1.18 17.73 8.13
C PRO A 36 -2.23 18.80 7.82
N CYS A 37 -3.48 18.47 8.08
CA CYS A 37 -4.58 19.43 8.06
C CYS A 37 -4.83 19.98 9.46
N ASP A 38 -5.43 21.16 9.55
CA ASP A 38 -5.97 21.66 10.80
C ASP A 38 -7.33 21.01 11.06
N VAL A 39 -7.29 19.93 11.83
CA VAL A 39 -8.48 19.17 12.22
C VAL A 39 -9.41 19.98 13.13
N LYS A 40 -8.88 20.90 13.95
CA LYS A 40 -9.68 21.74 14.87
C LYS A 40 -10.46 22.78 14.08
N ALA A 41 -9.81 23.46 13.14
CA ALA A 41 -10.44 24.41 12.24
C ALA A 41 -11.28 23.72 11.14
N LYS A 42 -11.20 22.39 11.02
CA LYS A 42 -11.82 21.57 9.97
C LYS A 42 -11.34 21.92 8.56
N ARG A 43 -10.07 22.28 8.39
CA ARG A 43 -9.52 22.81 7.13
C ARG A 43 -8.21 22.17 6.71
N CYS A 44 -8.04 22.08 5.39
CA CYS A 44 -6.81 21.70 4.71
C CYS A 44 -6.48 22.79 3.70
N GLU A 45 -5.50 23.63 4.01
CA GLU A 45 -5.17 24.79 3.16
C GLU A 45 -3.79 24.66 2.49
N ALA A 46 -3.01 23.65 2.86
CA ALA A 46 -1.66 23.47 2.33
C ALA A 46 -1.65 23.28 0.80
N GLY A 47 -2.67 22.60 0.25
CA GLY A 47 -2.79 22.33 -1.18
C GLY A 47 -3.18 23.54 -2.02
N ALA A 48 -3.63 24.64 -1.39
CA ALA A 48 -3.90 25.92 -2.07
C ALA A 48 -2.64 26.78 -2.23
N LYS A 49 -1.52 26.37 -1.64
CA LYS A 49 -0.24 27.08 -1.66
C LYS A 49 0.82 26.22 -2.32
N ASN A 50 1.87 26.87 -2.82
CA ASN A 50 3.06 26.15 -3.27
C ASN A 50 3.64 25.33 -2.13
N LEU A 51 4.14 24.14 -2.46
CA LEU A 51 4.80 23.26 -1.51
C LEU A 51 6.01 24.00 -0.92
N THR A 52 6.06 24.13 0.41
CA THR A 52 7.15 24.80 1.11
C THR A 52 8.44 24.00 0.98
N ASP A 53 9.60 24.66 1.10
CA ASP A 53 10.88 23.96 0.99
C ASP A 53 11.07 22.93 2.11
N GLN A 54 10.54 23.22 3.31
CA GLN A 54 10.48 22.25 4.41
C GLN A 54 9.65 21.01 4.01
N ALA A 55 8.44 21.19 3.48
CA ALA A 55 7.60 20.06 3.08
C ALA A 55 8.20 19.27 1.91
N LYS A 56 8.93 19.92 0.99
CA LYS A 56 9.70 19.22 -0.05
C LYS A 56 10.78 18.35 0.56
N ALA A 57 11.54 18.86 1.53
CA ALA A 57 12.57 18.11 2.23
C ALA A 57 11.99 16.93 3.02
N ASP A 58 10.88 17.15 3.72
CA ASP A 58 10.17 16.10 4.48
C ASP A 58 9.66 14.99 3.56
N PHE A 59 9.09 15.31 2.39
CA PHE A 59 8.69 14.31 1.40
C PHE A 59 9.89 13.58 0.80
N ALA A 60 10.98 14.28 0.50
CA ALA A 60 12.20 13.65 -0.02
C ALA A 60 12.83 12.65 0.98
N ASP A 61 12.83 13.00 2.27
CA ASP A 61 13.25 12.11 3.35
C ASP A 61 12.33 10.89 3.47
N ALA A 62 11.01 11.09 3.51
CA ALA A 62 10.03 10.00 3.57
C ALA A 62 10.16 9.04 2.38
N LYS A 63 10.36 9.58 1.17
CA LYS A 63 10.64 8.79 -0.04
C LYS A 63 11.89 7.95 0.14
N THR A 64 12.99 8.56 0.58
CA THR A 64 14.27 7.87 0.78
C THR A 64 14.14 6.73 1.80
N LYS A 65 13.47 6.98 2.92
CA LYS A 65 13.20 5.98 3.96
C LYS A 65 12.35 4.83 3.44
N PHE A 66 11.28 5.13 2.71
CA PHE A 66 10.42 4.11 2.11
C PHE A 66 11.18 3.25 1.09
N GLU A 67 11.86 3.87 0.13
CA GLU A 67 12.58 3.14 -0.92
C GLU A 67 13.70 2.28 -0.32
N ARG A 68 14.41 2.78 0.70
CA ARG A 68 15.42 2.01 1.43
C ARG A 68 14.80 0.79 2.13
N TRP A 69 13.70 1.00 2.86
CA TRP A 69 13.01 -0.08 3.56
C TRP A 69 12.44 -1.13 2.60
N ALA A 70 11.81 -0.68 1.50
CA ALA A 70 11.25 -1.58 0.49
C ALA A 70 12.31 -2.41 -0.25
N ARG A 71 13.55 -1.90 -0.37
CA ARG A 71 14.69 -2.62 -0.98
C ARG A 71 15.28 -3.72 -0.09
N ILE A 72 14.92 -3.77 1.19
CA ILE A 72 15.39 -4.85 2.07
C ILE A 72 14.92 -6.20 1.45
N PRO A 73 15.82 -7.18 1.25
CA PRO A 73 15.49 -8.45 0.58
C PRO A 73 14.30 -9.19 1.19
N GLN A 74 14.14 -9.11 2.52
CA GLN A 74 13.02 -9.71 3.24
C GLN A 74 11.75 -8.84 3.26
N ILE A 75 11.69 -7.75 2.49
CA ILE A 75 10.55 -6.83 2.45
C ILE A 75 9.97 -6.81 1.03
N GLY A 76 10.63 -6.09 0.11
CA GLY A 76 10.30 -6.07 -1.34
C GLY A 76 11.47 -6.48 -2.23
N GLY A 77 12.69 -6.48 -1.69
CA GLY A 77 13.89 -6.96 -2.35
C GLY A 77 14.14 -6.32 -3.72
N SER A 78 14.24 -7.17 -4.75
CA SER A 78 14.55 -6.77 -6.12
C SER A 78 13.43 -5.97 -6.81
N CYS A 79 12.18 -6.12 -6.38
CA CYS A 79 11.08 -5.24 -6.78
C CYS A 79 10.92 -4.10 -5.79
N ALA A 80 11.96 -3.27 -5.72
CA ALA A 80 12.03 -2.10 -4.88
C ALA A 80 10.79 -1.21 -5.02
N GLY A 81 10.40 -0.56 -3.93
CA GLY A 81 9.33 0.43 -3.97
C GLY A 81 9.76 1.73 -4.63
N TYR A 82 8.78 2.52 -5.06
CA TYR A 82 8.96 3.87 -5.59
C TYR A 82 7.91 4.81 -5.00
N CYS A 83 8.14 6.11 -5.12
CA CYS A 83 7.14 7.13 -4.76
C CYS A 83 6.86 8.06 -5.94
N ASP A 84 5.59 8.37 -6.14
CA ASP A 84 5.15 9.40 -7.07
C ASP A 84 5.60 10.79 -6.59
N PRO A 85 5.70 11.78 -7.48
CA PRO A 85 5.90 13.16 -7.08
C PRO A 85 4.78 13.67 -6.16
N PRO A 86 5.06 14.62 -5.25
CA PRO A 86 4.03 15.24 -4.44
C PRO A 86 2.93 15.87 -5.31
N HIS A 87 1.68 15.64 -4.94
CA HIS A 87 0.51 16.13 -5.65
C HIS A 87 -0.55 16.65 -4.68
N THR A 88 -1.50 17.46 -5.16
CA THR A 88 -2.59 17.98 -4.33
C THR A 88 -3.86 17.15 -4.49
N ALA A 89 -4.54 16.90 -3.39
CA ALA A 89 -5.84 16.25 -3.40
C ALA A 89 -6.69 16.70 -2.21
N LYS A 90 -8.00 16.45 -2.29
CA LYS A 90 -8.88 16.50 -1.12
C LYS A 90 -8.66 15.25 -0.27
N PRO A 91 -8.51 15.35 1.06
CA PRO A 91 -8.47 14.18 1.94
C PRO A 91 -9.70 13.29 1.75
N LYS A 92 -9.46 12.00 1.47
CA LYS A 92 -10.53 11.01 1.27
C LYS A 92 -10.66 9.99 2.40
N TYR A 93 -9.73 9.98 3.36
CA TYR A 93 -9.77 9.02 4.46
C TYR A 93 -10.89 9.38 5.46
N PRO A 94 -11.56 8.37 6.07
CA PRO A 94 -12.78 8.58 6.84
C PRO A 94 -12.67 9.64 7.94
N LYS A 95 -11.51 9.74 8.60
CA LYS A 95 -11.30 10.72 9.66
C LYS A 95 -11.30 12.16 9.15
N HIS A 96 -10.87 12.43 7.91
CA HIS A 96 -10.72 13.80 7.40
C HIS A 96 -11.58 14.08 6.16
N GLN A 97 -12.46 13.16 5.77
CA GLN A 97 -13.39 13.34 4.64
C GLN A 97 -14.30 14.57 4.81
N HIS A 98 -14.52 15.02 6.05
CA HIS A 98 -15.34 16.17 6.40
C HIS A 98 -14.56 17.50 6.39
N LEU A 99 -13.23 17.48 6.21
CA LEU A 99 -12.42 18.69 6.15
C LEU A 99 -12.61 19.42 4.82
N VAL A 100 -12.54 20.75 4.88
CA VAL A 100 -12.68 21.63 3.72
C VAL A 100 -11.31 21.96 3.14
N GLY A 101 -11.18 21.90 1.81
CA GLY A 101 -9.97 22.26 1.08
C GLY A 101 -9.13 21.08 0.60
N THR A 102 -7.87 21.34 0.28
CA THR A 102 -6.91 20.37 -0.28
C THR A 102 -5.58 20.44 0.46
N THR A 103 -4.83 19.35 0.40
CA THR A 103 -3.48 19.26 0.97
C THR A 103 -2.56 18.51 0.02
N TRP A 104 -1.28 18.52 0.32
CA TRP A 104 -0.26 17.80 -0.43
C TRP A 104 -0.15 16.36 0.05
N PHE A 105 -0.02 15.44 -0.90
CA PHE A 105 0.18 14.02 -0.71
C PHE A 105 1.40 13.55 -1.49
N MET A 106 2.01 12.46 -1.04
CA MET A 106 2.98 11.69 -1.79
C MET A 106 2.68 10.22 -1.56
N ASP A 107 2.41 9.50 -2.64
CA ASP A 107 2.06 8.09 -2.57
C ASP A 107 3.26 7.24 -2.97
N CYS A 108 3.51 6.22 -2.15
CA CYS A 108 4.61 5.29 -2.31
C CYS A 108 4.08 3.88 -2.45
N PHE A 109 4.64 3.13 -3.38
CA PHE A 109 4.14 1.83 -3.80
C PHE A 109 5.26 0.79 -3.82
N ALA A 110 4.92 -0.45 -3.50
CA ALA A 110 5.80 -1.60 -3.70
C ALA A 110 5.01 -2.76 -4.29
N ALA A 111 5.56 -3.42 -5.30
CA ALA A 111 4.88 -4.48 -6.05
C ALA A 111 4.65 -5.74 -5.22
N ARG A 112 5.67 -6.13 -4.45
CA ARG A 112 5.79 -7.44 -3.80
C ARG A 112 6.28 -7.28 -2.36
N LEU A 113 5.49 -6.66 -1.51
CA LEU A 113 5.87 -6.45 -0.12
C LEU A 113 5.37 -7.60 0.75
N GLN A 114 6.28 -8.27 1.48
CA GLN A 114 5.91 -9.34 2.41
C GLN A 114 4.80 -8.90 3.35
N THR A 115 3.78 -9.75 3.54
CA THR A 115 2.60 -9.42 4.35
C THR A 115 3.00 -9.10 5.80
N ASN A 116 3.96 -9.84 6.35
CA ASN A 116 4.48 -9.69 7.72
C ASN A 116 5.99 -9.39 7.70
N PRO A 117 6.38 -8.14 7.39
CA PRO A 117 7.78 -7.76 7.37
C PRO A 117 8.41 -7.85 8.77
N LYS A 118 9.62 -8.42 8.87
CA LYS A 118 10.36 -8.49 10.15
C LYS A 118 10.92 -7.15 10.60
N THR A 119 10.91 -6.14 9.73
CA THR A 119 11.38 -4.78 10.02
C THR A 119 10.27 -3.78 9.74
N VAL A 120 10.23 -2.72 10.55
CA VAL A 120 9.35 -1.58 10.32
C VAL A 120 10.10 -0.51 9.55
N MET A 121 9.39 0.23 8.71
CA MET A 121 9.92 1.43 8.08
C MET A 121 10.25 2.46 9.16
N GLU A 122 11.38 3.16 9.02
CA GLU A 122 11.68 4.32 9.86
C GLU A 122 10.54 5.35 9.79
N PRO A 123 10.19 6.01 10.90
CA PRO A 123 9.16 7.03 10.90
C PRO A 123 9.54 8.18 9.95
N ALA A 124 8.55 8.66 9.20
CA ALA A 124 8.68 9.90 8.44
C ALA A 124 8.80 11.10 9.38
N SER A 125 9.15 12.26 8.82
CA SER A 125 9.12 13.54 9.54
C SER A 125 7.78 13.75 10.25
N GLU A 126 7.81 14.31 11.46
CA GLU A 126 6.60 14.64 12.24
C GLU A 126 5.71 15.70 11.54
N ASN A 127 6.27 16.42 10.58
CA ASN A 127 5.55 17.35 9.72
C ASN A 127 4.75 16.65 8.61
N LEU A 128 4.82 15.31 8.53
CA LEU A 128 4.01 14.49 7.64
C LEU A 128 3.12 13.56 8.44
N PHE A 129 1.88 13.44 7.99
CA PHE A 129 0.89 12.53 8.49
C PHE A 129 0.73 11.35 7.52
N ILE A 130 0.52 10.14 8.03
CA ILE A 130 0.20 8.96 7.21
C ILE A 130 -1.31 8.76 7.23
N PRO A 131 -2.06 9.28 6.23
CA PRO A 131 -3.52 9.16 6.20
C PRO A 131 -4.01 7.74 5.95
N PHE A 132 -3.24 6.92 5.25
CA PHE A 132 -3.59 5.53 5.00
C PHE A 132 -2.38 4.69 4.62
N ILE A 133 -2.50 3.41 4.96
CA ILE A 133 -1.67 2.30 4.49
C ILE A 133 -2.64 1.27 3.92
N ALA A 134 -2.34 0.74 2.75
CA ALA A 134 -3.19 -0.23 2.10
C ALA A 134 -2.38 -1.34 1.43
N ARG A 135 -2.97 -2.53 1.39
CA ARG A 135 -2.48 -3.68 0.64
C ARG A 135 -3.55 -4.12 -0.35
N LYS A 136 -3.12 -4.54 -1.54
CA LYS A 136 -3.97 -5.08 -2.60
C LYS A 136 -3.23 -6.20 -3.31
N CYS A 137 -3.99 -7.09 -3.96
CA CYS A 137 -3.49 -8.20 -4.78
C CYS A 137 -2.44 -9.07 -4.08
N ASP A 138 -2.79 -10.30 -3.76
CA ASP A 138 -1.79 -11.26 -3.32
C ASP A 138 -0.93 -11.67 -4.52
N VAL A 139 0.38 -11.55 -4.37
CA VAL A 139 1.36 -11.80 -5.43
C VAL A 139 2.46 -12.73 -4.91
N TRP A 140 3.13 -13.39 -5.83
CA TRP A 140 4.32 -14.17 -5.52
C TRP A 140 5.44 -13.28 -4.98
N CYS A 141 6.15 -13.73 -3.95
CA CYS A 141 7.33 -13.01 -3.48
C CYS A 141 8.55 -13.17 -4.42
N THR A 142 8.56 -14.18 -5.28
CA THR A 142 9.68 -14.49 -6.19
C THR A 142 9.51 -13.84 -7.56
N ILE A 143 10.63 -13.43 -8.14
CA ILE A 143 10.76 -13.04 -9.55
C ILE A 143 11.16 -14.31 -10.33
N GLU A 144 10.40 -14.61 -11.37
CA GLU A 144 10.61 -15.70 -12.33
C GLU A 144 10.50 -15.11 -13.75
N ALA A 145 10.76 -15.90 -14.80
CA ALA A 145 10.86 -15.38 -16.17
C ALA A 145 9.58 -14.66 -16.67
N ASP A 146 8.41 -15.03 -16.14
CA ASP A 146 7.10 -14.46 -16.42
C ASP A 146 6.62 -13.44 -15.38
N ARG A 147 7.44 -13.16 -14.35
CA ARG A 147 7.07 -12.37 -13.17
C ARG A 147 8.05 -11.21 -13.01
N ASN A 148 7.70 -10.04 -13.54
CA ASN A 148 8.53 -8.84 -13.41
C ASN A 148 8.11 -7.96 -12.21
N CYS A 149 8.73 -6.79 -12.10
CA CYS A 149 8.43 -5.79 -11.08
C CYS A 149 7.46 -4.70 -11.56
N GLU A 150 6.95 -4.80 -12.79
CA GLU A 150 5.98 -3.87 -13.32
C GLU A 150 4.62 -4.19 -12.69
N PHE A 151 3.99 -3.18 -12.10
CA PHE A 151 2.68 -3.32 -11.52
C PHE A 151 1.94 -2.01 -11.59
N ARG A 152 0.61 -2.11 -11.54
CA ARG A 152 -0.26 -0.99 -11.27
C ARG A 152 -1.03 -1.31 -10.00
N TYR A 153 -0.86 -0.48 -8.98
CA TYR A 153 -1.48 -0.72 -7.67
C TYR A 153 -3.00 -0.92 -7.81
N GLY A 154 -3.51 -2.01 -7.23
CA GLY A 154 -4.94 -2.38 -7.27
C GLY A 154 -5.37 -3.14 -8.53
N HIS A 155 -4.48 -3.35 -9.49
CA HIS A 155 -4.72 -4.22 -10.64
C HIS A 155 -3.99 -5.55 -10.44
N CYS A 156 -4.81 -6.60 -10.27
CA CYS A 156 -4.43 -8.00 -10.31
C CYS A 156 -5.00 -8.57 -11.63
#